data_AF-A0A6N7LKV0-F1
#
_entry.id   AF-A0A6N7LKV0-F1
#
_cell.length_a   1.000
_cell.length_b   1.000
_cell.length_c   1.000
_cell.angle_alpha   90.00
_cell.angle_beta   90.00
_cell.angle_gamma   90.00
#
_symmetry.space_group_name_H-M   'P 1'
#
loop_
_entity.id
_entity.type
_entity.pdbx_description
1 polymer ?
#
loop_
_entity_poly.entity_id
_entity_poly.type
_entity_poly.pdbx_seq_one_letter_code
_entity_poly.pdbx_strand_id
1 'polypeptide(L)'
;MALDHFRQAGLRARKEELERAARFGADHVFLFTGGLGDGERGLVAARRRAEDHIGRLLELARRVGVKLALEPLHPMLAGDRTVITSLTSANDLCDALGHGIGVVVDVYHVWWDERLEAEIMRAGRSGRLLGFHVNDWLLPTRHLLTDRGMMGDGIIDLKGIEVMMRRAGFVGGLEVEIFSTNWWARDPGEVMEIAISRCREIFGGPSHASYLSRVLDSAMTLRITAA
;
A
#
# COMPACT_ATOMS: atom_id res chain seq x y z
N MET A 1 -2.22 22.19 -7.74
CA MET A 1 -1.26 22.65 -6.71
C MET A 1 -0.57 21.40 -6.21
N ALA A 2 0.64 21.13 -6.68
CA ALA A 2 1.38 19.93 -6.29
C ALA A 2 1.54 19.96 -4.76
N LEU A 3 1.06 18.93 -4.08
CA LEU A 3 1.35 18.75 -2.67
C LEU A 3 2.85 18.43 -2.58
N ASP A 4 3.66 19.48 -2.42
CA ASP A 4 5.08 19.38 -2.14
C ASP A 4 5.25 18.92 -0.69
N HIS A 5 4.99 17.63 -0.55
CA HIS A 5 4.96 16.85 0.67
C HIS A 5 6.28 16.95 1.47
N PHE A 6 7.35 17.47 0.88
CA PHE A 6 8.71 17.39 1.38
C PHE A 6 9.35 18.72 1.79
N ARG A 7 8.55 19.78 2.01
CA ARG A 7 9.01 20.99 2.72
C ARG A 7 9.12 20.76 4.24
N GLN A 8 9.88 21.62 4.94
CA GLN A 8 10.06 21.57 6.41
C GLN A 8 8.74 21.49 7.20
N ALA A 9 7.70 22.21 6.78
CA ALA A 9 6.37 22.13 7.36
C ALA A 9 5.75 20.74 7.23
N GLY A 10 5.96 20.07 6.08
CA GLY A 10 5.53 18.70 5.85
C GLY A 10 6.29 17.68 6.70
N LEU A 11 7.58 17.92 6.99
CA LEU A 11 8.35 17.04 7.86
C LEU A 11 7.84 17.09 9.31
N ARG A 12 7.50 18.29 9.82
CA ARG A 12 6.93 18.44 11.17
C ARG A 12 5.60 17.70 11.30
N ALA A 13 4.66 17.92 10.39
CA ALA A 13 3.35 17.27 10.41
C ALA A 13 3.47 15.73 10.41
N ARG A 14 4.41 15.18 9.64
CA ARG A 14 4.66 13.72 9.63
C ARG A 14 5.25 13.19 10.92
N LYS A 15 6.10 13.96 11.60
CA LYS A 15 6.61 13.58 12.92
C LYS A 15 5.47 13.51 13.93
N GLU A 16 4.57 14.49 13.91
CA GLU A 16 3.37 14.50 14.74
C GLU A 16 2.44 13.32 14.43
N GLU A 17 2.35 12.90 13.15
CA GLU A 17 1.61 11.70 12.74
C GLU A 17 2.24 10.41 13.25
N LEU A 18 3.57 10.27 13.21
CA LEU A 18 4.28 9.10 13.77
C LEU A 18 4.05 8.97 15.27
N GLU A 19 4.11 10.07 16.01
CA GLU A 19 3.80 10.07 17.44
C GLU A 19 2.33 9.73 17.70
N ARG A 20 1.40 10.18 16.84
CA ARG A 20 -0.02 9.82 16.93
C ARG A 20 -0.23 8.33 16.69
N ALA A 21 0.36 7.79 15.63
CA ALA A 21 0.32 6.38 15.30
C ALA A 21 0.84 5.51 16.46
N ALA A 22 1.97 5.92 17.07
CA ALA A 22 2.51 5.26 18.25
C ALA A 22 1.55 5.27 19.44
N ARG A 23 0.87 6.40 19.70
CA ARG A 23 -0.14 6.50 20.78
C ARG A 23 -1.33 5.55 20.60
N PHE A 24 -1.71 5.25 19.36
CA PHE A 24 -2.80 4.31 19.04
C PHE A 24 -2.33 2.87 18.82
N GLY A 25 -1.04 2.58 19.00
CA GLY A 25 -0.49 1.24 18.82
C GLY A 25 -0.50 0.76 17.36
N ALA A 26 -0.42 1.67 16.39
CA ALA A 26 -0.34 1.28 14.98
C ALA A 26 1.00 0.59 14.68
N ASP A 27 0.96 -0.55 13.99
CA ASP A 27 2.16 -1.31 13.64
C ASP A 27 3.09 -0.56 12.67
N HIS A 28 2.48 0.21 11.76
CA HIS A 28 3.19 0.95 10.73
C HIS A 28 2.39 2.18 10.25
N VAL A 29 3.08 3.10 9.58
CA VAL A 29 2.51 4.29 8.95
C VAL A 29 2.89 4.33 7.47
N PHE A 30 1.90 4.55 6.61
CA PHE A 30 2.09 4.77 5.18
C PHE A 30 2.88 6.04 4.90
N LEU A 31 3.82 5.94 3.98
CA LEU A 31 4.62 7.06 3.54
C LEU A 31 4.55 7.24 2.03
N PHE A 32 3.81 8.25 1.62
CA PHE A 32 3.77 8.70 0.23
C PHE A 32 4.81 9.80 0.00
N THR A 33 5.57 9.66 -1.08
CA THR A 33 6.65 10.60 -1.42
C THR A 33 6.13 11.90 -2.02
N GLY A 34 4.93 11.92 -2.59
CA GLY A 34 4.59 12.99 -3.52
C GLY A 34 5.39 12.87 -4.84
N GLY A 35 5.06 13.73 -5.80
CA GLY A 35 5.72 13.80 -7.10
C GLY A 35 6.87 14.81 -7.17
N LEU A 36 7.04 15.37 -8.36
CA LEU A 36 7.99 16.44 -8.66
C LEU A 36 7.52 17.76 -8.05
N GLY A 37 8.48 18.59 -7.63
CA GLY A 37 8.21 19.95 -7.20
C GLY A 37 7.91 20.89 -8.38
N ASP A 38 7.41 22.08 -8.09
CA ASP A 38 7.10 23.09 -9.11
C ASP A 38 8.35 23.42 -9.96
N GLY A 39 8.23 23.25 -11.28
CA GLY A 39 9.31 23.50 -12.24
C GLY A 39 10.42 22.45 -12.27
N GLU A 40 10.35 21.42 -11.42
CA GLU A 40 11.30 20.32 -11.42
C GLU A 40 11.09 19.38 -12.62
N ARG A 41 12.20 18.89 -13.20
CA ARG A 41 12.18 18.01 -14.38
C ARG A 41 12.99 16.72 -14.23
N GLY A 42 13.45 16.38 -13.02
CA GLY A 42 14.40 15.29 -12.79
C GLY A 42 13.97 14.28 -11.73
N LEU A 43 13.49 13.10 -12.15
CA LEU A 43 13.11 12.01 -11.23
C LEU A 43 14.27 11.51 -10.36
N VAL A 44 15.51 11.54 -10.86
CA VAL A 44 16.68 11.12 -10.07
C VAL A 44 16.86 12.02 -8.85
N ALA A 45 16.81 13.34 -9.04
CA ALA A 45 16.94 14.30 -7.94
C ALA A 45 15.75 14.18 -6.98
N ALA A 46 14.54 14.00 -7.51
CA ALA A 46 13.35 13.82 -6.70
C ALA A 46 13.39 12.55 -5.83
N ARG A 47 13.87 11.43 -6.39
CA ARG A 47 14.07 10.17 -5.65
C ARG A 47 15.12 10.32 -4.55
N ARG A 48 16.24 10.99 -4.81
CA ARG A 48 17.25 11.27 -3.77
C ARG A 48 16.67 12.10 -2.62
N ARG A 49 15.89 13.14 -2.92
CA ARG A 49 15.20 13.91 -1.88
C ARG A 49 14.20 13.07 -1.09
N ALA A 50 13.46 12.17 -1.76
CA ALA A 50 12.55 11.27 -1.09
C ALA A 50 13.32 10.34 -0.13
N GLU A 51 14.43 9.74 -0.57
CA GLU A 51 15.31 8.92 0.26
C GLU A 51 15.81 9.68 1.51
N ASP A 52 16.34 10.89 1.33
CA ASP A 52 16.80 11.75 2.43
C ASP A 52 15.68 12.01 3.47
N HIS A 53 14.46 12.27 2.99
CA HIS A 53 13.33 12.53 3.87
C HIS A 53 12.81 11.29 4.57
N ILE A 54 12.75 10.15 3.87
CA ILE A 54 12.40 8.86 4.46
C ILE A 54 13.41 8.54 5.57
N GLY A 55 14.71 8.73 5.33
CA GLY A 55 15.75 8.52 6.34
C GLY A 55 15.53 9.32 7.62
N ARG A 56 15.21 10.62 7.50
CA ARG A 56 14.91 11.50 8.66
C ARG A 56 13.65 11.08 9.43
N LEU A 57 12.64 10.59 8.74
CA LEU A 57 11.42 10.08 9.38
C LEU A 57 11.68 8.74 10.07
N LEU A 58 12.50 7.90 9.46
CA LEU A 58 12.83 6.57 9.95
C LEU A 58 13.54 6.62 11.31
N GLU A 59 14.40 7.62 11.53
CA GLU A 59 15.00 7.88 12.85
C GLU A 59 13.95 8.08 13.95
N LEU A 60 12.89 8.85 13.67
CA LEU A 60 11.81 9.04 14.64
C LEU A 60 10.95 7.78 14.76
N ALA A 61 10.57 7.17 13.64
CA ALA A 61 9.73 5.98 13.59
C ALA A 61 10.31 4.86 14.47
N ARG A 62 11.62 4.62 14.37
CA ARG A 62 12.36 3.68 15.23
C ARG A 62 12.27 4.03 16.72
N ARG A 63 12.41 5.31 17.09
CA ARG A 63 12.34 5.76 18.49
C ARG A 63 10.94 5.61 19.09
N VAL A 64 9.90 5.82 18.29
CA VAL A 64 8.50 5.70 18.74
C VAL A 64 7.91 4.30 18.55
N GLY A 65 8.70 3.35 18.05
CA GLY A 65 8.31 1.95 17.91
C GLY A 65 7.37 1.65 16.74
N VAL A 66 7.31 2.53 15.73
CA VAL A 66 6.44 2.38 14.55
C VAL A 66 7.28 2.13 13.30
N LYS A 67 6.83 1.26 12.39
CA LYS A 67 7.50 1.04 11.11
C LYS A 67 7.02 2.02 10.04
N LEU A 68 7.88 2.34 9.07
CA LEU A 68 7.47 3.04 7.85
C LEU A 68 7.08 2.02 6.78
N ALA A 69 5.91 2.21 6.18
CA ALA A 69 5.42 1.41 5.06
C ALA A 69 5.51 2.20 3.76
N LEU A 70 6.36 1.73 2.85
CA LEU A 70 6.42 2.23 1.48
C LEU A 70 5.39 1.51 0.63
N GLU A 71 4.49 2.28 0.04
CA GLU A 71 3.55 1.80 -0.97
C GLU A 71 3.99 2.34 -2.33
N PRO A 72 4.61 1.52 -3.20
CA PRO A 72 4.89 1.96 -4.56
C PRO A 72 3.56 2.17 -5.29
N LEU A 73 3.37 3.34 -5.91
CA LEU A 73 2.13 3.62 -6.65
C LEU A 73 2.28 3.32 -8.14
N HIS A 74 1.15 3.08 -8.80
CA HIS A 74 1.11 2.80 -10.24
C HIS A 74 1.91 3.85 -11.05
N PRO A 75 2.70 3.46 -12.09
CA PRO A 75 3.52 4.40 -12.85
C PRO A 75 2.77 5.58 -13.50
N MET A 76 1.46 5.45 -13.72
CA MET A 76 0.61 6.55 -14.20
C MET A 76 0.54 7.73 -13.23
N LEU A 77 0.87 7.51 -11.95
CA LEU A 77 0.90 8.51 -10.87
C LEU A 77 2.33 9.06 -10.64
N ALA A 78 3.28 8.67 -11.50
CA ALA A 78 4.63 9.20 -11.47
C ALA A 78 4.62 10.68 -11.85
N GLY A 79 5.28 11.50 -11.03
CA GLY A 79 5.52 12.90 -11.35
C GLY A 79 4.64 13.89 -10.58
N ASP A 80 3.44 13.51 -10.14
CA ASP A 80 2.58 14.38 -9.31
C ASP A 80 2.28 13.78 -7.92
N ARG A 81 2.14 12.44 -7.81
CA ARG A 81 1.80 11.76 -6.54
C ARG A 81 2.90 10.90 -5.96
N THR A 82 3.75 10.32 -6.80
CA THR A 82 4.87 9.50 -6.32
C THR A 82 6.12 9.66 -7.19
N VAL A 83 7.26 9.33 -6.59
CA VAL A 83 8.52 9.06 -7.30
C VAL A 83 8.99 7.60 -7.13
N ILE A 84 8.28 6.83 -6.31
CA ILE A 84 8.48 5.38 -6.08
C ILE A 84 7.30 4.64 -6.74
N THR A 85 7.59 3.93 -7.83
CA THR A 85 6.55 3.38 -8.72
C THR A 85 6.64 1.87 -8.95
N SER A 86 7.53 1.18 -8.22
CA SER A 86 7.69 -0.27 -8.31
C SER A 86 8.13 -0.84 -6.98
N LEU A 87 7.83 -2.12 -6.75
CA LEU A 87 8.35 -2.85 -5.59
C LEU A 87 9.87 -2.94 -5.62
N THR A 88 10.48 -3.02 -6.81
CA THR A 88 11.95 -2.98 -6.96
C THR A 88 12.52 -1.72 -6.32
N SER A 89 12.02 -0.53 -6.71
CA SER A 89 12.49 0.75 -6.16
C SER A 89 12.20 0.89 -4.65
N ALA A 90 11.06 0.38 -4.18
CA ALA A 90 10.73 0.41 -2.75
C ALA A 90 11.64 -0.53 -1.93
N ASN A 91 11.95 -1.73 -2.45
CA ASN A 91 12.87 -2.67 -1.83
C ASN A 91 14.30 -2.13 -1.80
N ASP A 92 14.76 -1.47 -2.87
CA ASP A 92 16.09 -0.86 -2.92
C ASP A 92 16.25 0.23 -1.83
N LEU A 93 15.21 1.05 -1.61
CA LEU A 93 15.18 2.02 -0.52
C LEU A 93 15.17 1.34 0.86
N CYS A 94 14.41 0.25 1.02
CA CYS A 94 14.43 -0.53 2.25
C CYS A 94 15.84 -1.08 2.54
N ASP A 95 16.54 -1.58 1.53
CA ASP A 95 17.90 -2.09 1.66
C ASP A 95 18.89 -0.99 2.05
N ALA A 96 18.82 0.18 1.40
CA ALA A 96 19.68 1.32 1.71
C ALA A 96 19.46 1.88 3.13
N LEU A 97 18.20 1.95 3.58
CA LEU A 97 17.82 2.59 4.84
C LEU A 97 17.82 1.65 6.06
N GLY A 98 17.78 0.33 5.83
CA GLY A 98 17.93 -0.70 6.87
C GLY A 98 16.62 -1.12 7.56
N HIS A 99 16.62 -1.15 8.90
CA HIS A 99 15.52 -1.70 9.71
C HIS A 99 14.41 -0.67 10.00
N GLY A 100 13.21 -1.13 10.36
CA GLY A 100 12.07 -0.25 10.70
C GLY A 100 11.31 0.29 9.49
N ILE A 101 11.60 -0.20 8.29
CA ILE A 101 10.93 0.13 7.04
C ILE A 101 10.60 -1.15 6.27
N GLY A 102 9.48 -1.14 5.56
CA GLY A 102 9.07 -2.23 4.69
C GLY A 102 8.11 -1.75 3.61
N VAL A 103 7.47 -2.68 2.93
CA VAL A 103 6.60 -2.42 1.77
C VAL A 103 5.18 -2.89 2.02
N VAL A 104 4.24 -2.19 1.41
CA VAL A 104 2.85 -2.62 1.25
C VAL A 104 2.64 -2.97 -0.21
N VAL A 105 2.01 -4.12 -0.43
CA VAL A 105 1.67 -4.61 -1.77
C VAL A 105 0.22 -4.26 -2.03
N ASP A 106 -0.03 -3.20 -2.80
CA ASP A 106 -1.37 -2.89 -3.32
C ASP A 106 -1.48 -3.39 -4.75
N VAL A 107 -2.42 -4.32 -4.96
CA VAL A 107 -2.63 -4.95 -6.27
C VAL A 107 -2.93 -3.92 -7.37
N TYR A 108 -3.60 -2.80 -7.06
CA TYR A 108 -3.88 -1.75 -8.06
C TYR A 108 -2.59 -1.19 -8.67
N HIS A 109 -1.53 -1.14 -7.87
CA HIS A 109 -0.30 -0.48 -8.22
C HIS A 109 0.72 -1.40 -8.88
N VAL A 110 0.63 -2.71 -8.65
CA VAL A 110 1.72 -3.64 -8.99
C VAL A 110 1.31 -4.83 -9.85
N TRP A 111 0.01 -5.05 -10.12
CA TRP A 111 -0.45 -6.24 -10.87
C TRP A 111 0.19 -6.44 -12.25
N TRP A 112 0.64 -5.34 -12.88
CA TRP A 112 1.23 -5.31 -14.22
C TRP A 112 2.74 -5.64 -14.24
N ASP A 113 3.41 -5.64 -13.08
CA ASP A 113 4.88 -5.73 -12.99
C ASP A 113 5.37 -7.17 -13.19
N GLU A 114 6.17 -7.41 -14.23
CA GLU A 114 6.77 -8.72 -14.52
C GLU A 114 7.67 -9.24 -13.39
N ARG A 115 8.17 -8.36 -12.52
CA ARG A 115 9.02 -8.69 -11.37
C ARG A 115 8.25 -8.93 -10.09
N LEU A 116 6.92 -8.85 -10.10
CA LEU A 116 6.07 -8.86 -8.91
C LEU A 116 6.39 -10.01 -7.95
N GLU A 117 6.38 -11.26 -8.41
CA GLU A 117 6.66 -12.42 -7.55
C GLU A 117 8.08 -12.35 -6.96
N ALA A 118 9.07 -12.01 -7.78
CA ALA A 118 10.46 -11.94 -7.34
C ALA A 118 10.68 -10.89 -6.25
N GLU A 119 10.05 -9.71 -6.39
CA GLU A 119 10.16 -8.62 -5.42
C GLU A 119 9.31 -8.85 -4.15
N ILE A 120 8.15 -9.50 -4.26
CA ILE A 120 7.38 -9.97 -3.09
C ILE A 120 8.23 -10.96 -2.27
N MET A 121 8.81 -11.97 -2.93
CA MET A 121 9.65 -12.95 -2.26
C MET A 121 10.90 -12.32 -1.65
N ARG A 122 11.49 -11.29 -2.29
CA ARG A 122 12.61 -10.51 -1.74
C ARG A 122 12.21 -9.78 -0.46
N ALA A 123 11.09 -9.07 -0.46
CA ALA A 123 10.58 -8.39 0.73
C ALA A 123 10.25 -9.38 1.85
N GLY A 124 9.67 -10.53 1.51
CA GLY A 124 9.35 -11.61 2.44
C GLY A 124 10.58 -12.17 3.17
N ARG A 125 11.65 -12.50 2.44
CA ARG A 125 12.91 -12.98 3.02
C ARG A 125 13.53 -12.01 4.04
N SER A 126 13.29 -10.70 3.86
CA SER A 126 13.76 -9.65 4.77
C SER A 126 12.76 -9.30 5.87
N GLY A 127 11.60 -9.97 5.95
CA GLY A 127 10.55 -9.68 6.93
C GLY A 127 9.91 -8.30 6.76
N ARG A 128 9.84 -7.80 5.50
CA ARG A 128 9.43 -6.43 5.16
C ARG A 128 8.06 -6.31 4.50
N LEU A 129 7.29 -7.40 4.38
CA LEU A 129 5.90 -7.31 3.93
C LEU A 129 5.04 -6.80 5.09
N LEU A 130 4.62 -5.53 5.02
CA LEU A 130 3.88 -4.85 6.10
C LEU A 130 2.36 -4.83 5.88
N GLY A 131 1.90 -4.93 4.64
CA GLY A 131 0.47 -4.91 4.31
C GLY A 131 0.19 -5.45 2.92
N PHE A 132 -1.08 -5.79 2.69
CA PHE A 132 -1.57 -6.33 1.42
C PHE A 132 -2.94 -5.71 1.12
N HIS A 133 -2.98 -4.78 0.16
CA HIS A 133 -4.22 -4.11 -0.24
C HIS A 133 -4.84 -4.81 -1.46
N VAL A 134 -6.15 -5.02 -1.40
CA VAL A 134 -6.93 -5.68 -2.45
C VAL A 134 -8.02 -4.75 -2.99
N ASN A 135 -8.15 -4.78 -4.31
CA ASN A 135 -9.11 -4.08 -5.15
C ASN A 135 -9.03 -4.72 -6.54
N ASP A 136 -9.51 -4.07 -7.60
CA ASP A 136 -9.39 -4.61 -8.96
C ASP A 136 -9.12 -3.54 -10.02
N TRP A 137 -8.64 -4.00 -11.18
CA TRP A 137 -8.40 -3.18 -12.37
C TRP A 137 -9.53 -3.37 -13.38
N LEU A 138 -10.36 -2.34 -13.58
CA LEU A 138 -11.50 -2.41 -14.49
C LEU A 138 -11.08 -2.27 -15.96
N LEU A 139 -11.82 -2.93 -16.85
CA LEU A 139 -11.71 -2.74 -18.30
C LEU A 139 -13.04 -2.22 -18.88
N PRO A 140 -13.10 -0.98 -19.39
CA PRO A 140 -12.07 0.06 -19.29
C PRO A 140 -11.98 0.66 -17.89
N THR A 141 -10.78 1.08 -17.47
CA THR A 141 -10.59 1.99 -16.34
C THR A 141 -10.85 3.41 -16.81
N ARG A 142 -11.76 4.13 -16.15
CA ARG A 142 -12.27 5.45 -16.59
C ARG A 142 -11.65 6.62 -15.84
N HIS A 143 -11.04 6.37 -14.68
CA HIS A 143 -10.34 7.40 -13.92
C HIS A 143 -9.10 6.84 -13.21
N LEU A 144 -7.99 7.57 -13.25
CA LEU A 144 -6.69 7.10 -12.73
C LEU A 144 -6.69 6.87 -11.21
N LEU A 145 -7.51 7.64 -10.48
CA LEU A 145 -7.54 7.59 -9.01
C LEU A 145 -8.80 6.95 -8.44
N THR A 146 -9.96 7.19 -9.05
CA THR A 146 -11.28 6.99 -8.43
C THR A 146 -12.17 6.07 -9.25
N ASP A 147 -11.58 5.07 -9.89
CA ASP A 147 -12.29 4.01 -10.62
C ASP A 147 -11.68 2.63 -10.34
N ARG A 148 -11.19 2.41 -9.12
CA ARG A 148 -10.78 1.07 -8.68
C ARG A 148 -12.00 0.15 -8.64
N GLY A 149 -11.81 -1.10 -9.06
CA GLY A 149 -12.84 -2.13 -9.03
C GLY A 149 -13.01 -2.75 -7.65
N MET A 150 -14.21 -3.26 -7.39
CA MET A 150 -14.41 -4.26 -6.32
C MET A 150 -13.75 -5.56 -6.78
N MET A 151 -13.15 -6.29 -5.83
CA MET A 151 -12.45 -7.54 -6.14
C MET A 151 -13.35 -8.50 -6.92
N GLY A 152 -12.87 -8.96 -8.08
CA GLY A 152 -13.57 -9.87 -8.98
C GLY A 152 -14.42 -9.20 -10.05
N ASP A 153 -14.50 -7.86 -10.07
CA ASP A 153 -15.13 -7.12 -11.17
C ASP A 153 -14.13 -6.72 -12.27
N GLY A 154 -12.83 -6.86 -12.01
CA GLY A 154 -11.75 -6.51 -12.94
C GLY A 154 -10.98 -7.72 -13.44
N ILE A 155 -9.70 -7.50 -13.73
CA ILE A 155 -8.83 -8.48 -14.40
C ILE A 155 -7.63 -8.94 -13.57
N ILE A 156 -7.45 -8.43 -12.35
CA ILE A 156 -6.27 -8.79 -11.56
C ILE A 156 -6.37 -10.27 -11.15
N ASP A 157 -5.27 -11.02 -11.31
CA ASP A 157 -5.13 -12.36 -10.71
C ASP A 157 -4.92 -12.25 -9.19
N LEU A 158 -5.99 -11.91 -8.49
CA LEU A 158 -5.96 -11.66 -7.05
C LEU A 158 -5.54 -12.91 -6.27
N LYS A 159 -5.99 -14.09 -6.71
CA LYS A 159 -5.67 -15.34 -6.03
C LYS A 159 -4.19 -15.72 -6.24
N GLY A 160 -3.65 -15.51 -7.44
CA GLY A 160 -2.24 -15.70 -7.72
C GLY A 160 -1.35 -14.82 -6.84
N ILE A 161 -1.65 -13.51 -6.75
CA ILE A 161 -0.89 -12.57 -5.92
C ILE A 161 -1.01 -12.91 -4.42
N GLU A 162 -2.20 -13.29 -3.94
CA GLU A 162 -2.37 -13.74 -2.56
C GLU A 162 -1.49 -14.95 -2.23
N VAL A 163 -1.43 -15.94 -3.13
CA VAL A 163 -0.54 -17.10 -2.98
C VAL A 163 0.93 -16.68 -2.93
N MET A 164 1.36 -15.71 -3.74
CA MET A 164 2.72 -15.17 -3.67
C MET A 164 3.00 -14.53 -2.31
N MET A 165 2.08 -13.70 -1.80
CA MET A 165 2.21 -13.06 -0.48
C MET A 165 2.34 -14.08 0.65
N ARG A 166 1.51 -15.14 0.63
CA ARG A 166 1.60 -16.22 1.63
C ARG A 166 2.90 -17.01 1.53
N ARG A 167 3.32 -17.37 0.31
CA ARG A 167 4.60 -18.07 0.08
C ARG A 167 5.81 -17.24 0.52
N ALA A 168 5.70 -15.92 0.46
CA ALA A 168 6.70 -15.00 0.96
C ALA A 168 6.67 -14.78 2.48
N GLY A 169 5.70 -15.39 3.19
CA GLY A 169 5.59 -15.35 4.64
C GLY A 169 4.73 -14.22 5.20
N PHE A 170 3.90 -13.56 4.38
CA PHE A 170 2.96 -12.56 4.87
C PHE A 170 1.81 -13.23 5.65
N VAL A 171 1.70 -12.90 6.93
CA VAL A 171 0.68 -13.44 7.85
C VAL A 171 -0.41 -12.43 8.22
N GLY A 172 -0.34 -11.21 7.68
CA GLY A 172 -1.32 -10.16 7.93
C GLY A 172 -2.66 -10.40 7.23
N GLY A 173 -3.62 -9.54 7.57
CA GLY A 173 -4.94 -9.50 6.97
C GLY A 173 -4.93 -8.95 5.54
N LEU A 174 -6.07 -9.12 4.87
CA LEU A 174 -6.36 -8.44 3.60
C LEU A 174 -6.98 -7.09 3.92
N GLU A 175 -6.47 -6.02 3.32
CA GLU A 175 -7.07 -4.68 3.46
C GLU A 175 -7.75 -4.31 2.14
N VAL A 176 -9.08 -4.15 2.16
CA VAL A 176 -9.81 -3.73 0.96
C VAL A 176 -9.69 -2.21 0.82
N GLU A 177 -9.08 -1.74 -0.26
CA GLU A 177 -8.90 -0.31 -0.54
C GLU A 177 -9.46 0.06 -1.91
N ILE A 178 -10.67 0.66 -1.92
CA ILE A 178 -11.39 1.02 -3.15
C ILE A 178 -11.64 2.52 -3.19
N PHE A 179 -10.91 3.21 -4.07
CA PHE A 179 -11.24 4.57 -4.49
C PHE A 179 -12.13 4.50 -5.73
N SER A 180 -13.43 4.75 -5.56
CA SER A 180 -14.39 4.66 -6.65
C SER A 180 -15.56 5.58 -6.43
N THR A 181 -15.78 6.53 -7.33
CA THR A 181 -16.96 7.40 -7.30
C THR A 181 -18.26 6.62 -7.45
N ASN A 182 -18.21 5.45 -8.11
CA ASN A 182 -19.34 4.53 -8.20
C ASN A 182 -19.64 3.85 -6.86
N TRP A 183 -18.64 3.29 -6.18
CA TRP A 183 -18.85 2.62 -4.89
C TRP A 183 -19.13 3.59 -3.75
N TRP A 184 -18.53 4.79 -3.76
CA TRP A 184 -18.81 5.85 -2.79
C TRP A 184 -20.24 6.40 -2.88
N ALA A 185 -20.93 6.21 -4.00
CA ALA A 185 -22.31 6.66 -4.19
C ALA A 185 -23.35 5.66 -3.66
N ARG A 186 -22.93 4.50 -3.16
CA ARG A 186 -23.82 3.44 -2.63
C ARG A 186 -23.90 3.49 -1.11
N ASP A 187 -24.84 2.72 -0.55
CA ASP A 187 -24.92 2.54 0.89
C ASP A 187 -23.64 1.88 1.44
N PRO A 188 -22.97 2.46 2.45
CA PRO A 188 -21.72 1.90 2.98
C PRO A 188 -21.87 0.48 3.56
N GLY A 189 -23.04 0.13 4.10
CA GLY A 189 -23.33 -1.20 4.61
C GLY A 189 -23.38 -2.23 3.49
N GLU A 190 -24.08 -1.91 2.40
CA GLU A 190 -24.10 -2.72 1.18
C GLU A 190 -22.68 -2.93 0.61
N VAL A 191 -21.88 -1.85 0.52
CA VAL A 191 -20.50 -1.93 0.02
C VAL A 191 -19.64 -2.85 0.89
N MET A 192 -19.77 -2.76 2.22
CA MET A 192 -19.07 -3.63 3.18
C MET A 192 -19.47 -5.09 3.00
N GLU A 193 -20.76 -5.39 2.89
CA GLU A 193 -21.25 -6.76 2.70
C GLU A 193 -20.73 -7.37 1.39
N ILE A 194 -20.76 -6.61 0.30
CA ILE A 194 -20.22 -7.02 -1.00
C ILE A 194 -18.71 -7.29 -0.88
N ALA A 195 -17.95 -6.37 -0.27
CA ALA A 195 -16.50 -6.54 -0.10
C ALA A 195 -16.17 -7.81 0.70
N ILE A 196 -16.89 -8.07 1.79
CA ILE A 196 -16.75 -9.30 2.58
C ILE A 196 -17.07 -10.54 1.75
N SER A 197 -18.17 -10.53 1.00
CA SER A 197 -18.58 -11.67 0.15
C SER A 197 -17.52 -11.98 -0.89
N ARG A 198 -17.06 -10.96 -1.63
CA ARG A 198 -16.01 -11.13 -2.65
C ARG A 198 -14.69 -11.62 -2.05
N CYS A 199 -14.30 -11.11 -0.88
CA CYS A 199 -13.14 -11.62 -0.16
C CYS A 199 -13.28 -13.12 0.17
N ARG A 200 -14.44 -13.54 0.67
CA ARG A 200 -14.69 -14.96 1.00
C ARG A 200 -14.67 -15.84 -0.25
N GLU A 201 -15.29 -15.40 -1.33
CA GLU A 201 -15.37 -16.14 -2.60
C GLU A 201 -13.98 -16.32 -3.23
N ILE A 202 -13.19 -15.25 -3.29
CA ILE A 202 -11.90 -15.25 -3.98
C ILE A 202 -10.80 -15.88 -3.12
N PHE A 203 -10.74 -15.53 -1.83
CA PHE A 203 -9.62 -15.93 -0.97
C PHE A 203 -9.92 -17.15 -0.09
N GLY A 204 -11.19 -17.54 0.08
CA GLY A 204 -11.63 -18.52 1.08
C GLY A 204 -11.55 -20.00 0.74
N GLY A 205 -10.86 -20.38 -0.35
CA GLY A 205 -10.69 -21.78 -0.76
C GLY A 205 -10.03 -22.70 0.31
N PRO A 206 -10.03 -24.03 0.10
CA PRO A 206 -9.79 -25.06 1.13
C PRO A 206 -8.45 -24.99 1.88
N SER A 207 -7.46 -24.24 1.40
CA SER A 207 -6.22 -23.95 2.15
C SER A 207 -6.40 -22.94 3.30
N HIS A 208 -7.58 -22.32 3.42
CA HIS A 208 -7.88 -21.24 4.36
C HIS A 208 -8.98 -21.59 5.39
N ALA A 209 -9.55 -22.79 5.37
CA ALA A 209 -10.67 -23.16 6.24
C ALA A 209 -10.37 -23.05 7.75
N SER A 210 -9.11 -23.24 8.17
CA SER A 210 -8.69 -23.03 9.57
C SER A 210 -8.30 -21.58 9.91
N TYR A 211 -8.13 -20.73 8.89
CA TYR A 211 -7.65 -19.35 9.01
C TYR A 211 -8.79 -18.34 8.84
N LEU A 212 -9.75 -18.57 7.95
CA LEU A 212 -10.94 -17.73 7.84
C LEU A 212 -11.78 -17.73 9.12
N SER A 213 -11.84 -18.85 9.84
CA SER A 213 -12.49 -18.85 11.16
C SER A 213 -11.71 -18.05 12.20
N ARG A 214 -10.39 -17.83 12.02
CA ARG A 214 -9.56 -17.00 12.91
C ARG A 214 -9.41 -15.56 12.43
N VAL A 215 -9.57 -15.27 11.15
CA VAL A 215 -9.45 -13.92 10.56
C VAL A 215 -10.79 -13.20 10.49
N LEU A 216 -11.90 -13.93 10.35
CA LEU A 216 -13.22 -13.35 10.61
C LEU A 216 -13.41 -13.04 12.11
N ASP A 217 -12.75 -13.80 13.00
CA ASP A 217 -12.75 -13.56 14.45
C ASP A 217 -11.61 -12.62 14.93
N SER A 218 -10.55 -12.41 14.14
CA SER A 218 -9.48 -11.46 14.43
C SER A 218 -8.92 -10.80 13.15
N ALA A 219 -9.37 -9.55 12.92
CA ALA A 219 -8.80 -8.56 12.01
C ALA A 219 -8.87 -8.84 10.49
N MET A 220 -10.09 -8.87 9.93
CA MET A 220 -10.31 -8.23 8.63
C MET A 220 -10.39 -6.72 8.86
N THR A 221 -9.31 -5.99 8.57
CA THR A 221 -9.32 -4.52 8.64
C THR A 221 -9.81 -3.97 7.31
N LEU A 222 -11.10 -3.67 7.20
CA LEU A 222 -11.63 -2.94 6.06
C LEU A 222 -11.29 -1.45 6.21
N ARG A 223 -10.40 -0.92 5.38
CA ARG A 223 -10.17 0.52 5.26
C ARG A 223 -10.82 1.04 3.98
N ILE A 224 -12.10 1.41 4.06
CA ILE A 224 -12.69 2.30 3.04
C ILE A 224 -12.20 3.71 3.36
N THR A 225 -11.05 4.08 2.84
CA THR A 225 -10.56 5.46 2.87
C THR A 225 -11.42 6.29 1.92
N ALA A 226 -12.26 7.16 2.48
CA ALA A 226 -12.76 8.32 1.75
C ALA A 226 -11.57 9.28 1.57
N ALA A 227 -11.41 9.82 0.35
CA ALA A 227 -10.30 10.68 -0.04
C ALA A 227 -10.14 11.93 0.85
#